data_AF-N8X0Z3-F1
#
_entry.id   AF-N8X0Z3-F1
#
_cell.length_a   1.000
_cell.length_b   1.000
_cell.length_c   1.000
_cell.angle_alpha   90.00
_cell.angle_beta   90.00
_cell.angle_gamma   90.00
#
_symmetry.space_group_name_H-M   'P 1'
#
loop_
_entity.id
_entity.type
_entity.pdbx_description
1 polymer ?
#
loop_
_entity_poly.entity_id
_entity_poly.type
_entity_poly.pdbx_seq_one_letter_code
_entity_poly.pdbx_strand_id
1 'polypeptide(L)'
;MAKGFAIDHSMTDHGGIIRATQMSASQMGSLFLVAGDGHFCPKCKCWSKIIKSHDHIIFDGKAVAYVGDQLTCGAKILPKQDHVVGDSGSRSGVLDNLSNIVTKLKFDERIQLIDKDDDSILAFIPYYLKNSKTGIVVAKGTTDHNGYTERFFTEKAEDIDIYIGEIE
;
A
#
# COMPACT_ATOMS: atom_id res chain seq x y z
N MET A 1 10.73 0.19 -18.53
CA MET A 1 10.29 -0.67 -17.41
C MET A 1 10.78 -0.05 -16.12
N ALA A 2 9.93 0.10 -15.10
CA ALA A 2 10.36 0.59 -13.79
C ALA A 2 11.21 -0.48 -13.08
N LYS A 3 12.30 -0.07 -12.44
CA LYS A 3 13.09 -0.91 -11.53
C LYS A 3 12.90 -0.42 -10.10
N GLY A 4 12.71 -1.34 -9.17
CA GLY A 4 12.69 -1.01 -7.74
C GLY A 4 14.07 -0.58 -7.26
N PHE A 5 14.08 0.26 -6.23
CA PHE A 5 15.30 0.56 -5.49
C PHE A 5 15.75 -0.64 -4.67
N ALA A 6 17.06 -0.82 -4.54
CA ALA A 6 17.64 -1.78 -3.63
C ALA A 6 17.61 -1.20 -2.20
N ILE A 7 17.15 -1.99 -1.26
CA ILE A 7 16.99 -1.60 0.15
C ILE A 7 17.79 -2.49 1.08
N ASP A 8 17.98 -2.05 2.31
CA ASP A 8 18.74 -2.77 3.33
C ASP A 8 18.27 -4.22 3.49
N HIS A 9 19.23 -5.12 3.70
CA HIS A 9 19.07 -6.57 3.70
C HIS A 9 18.57 -7.19 2.38
N SER A 10 18.70 -6.50 1.24
CA SER A 10 18.48 -7.15 -0.05
C SER A 10 19.48 -8.29 -0.26
N MET A 11 18.98 -9.41 -0.78
CA MET A 11 19.82 -10.57 -1.11
C MET A 11 20.44 -10.43 -2.50
N THR A 12 21.49 -11.21 -2.74
CA THR A 12 22.09 -11.38 -4.06
C THR A 12 21.88 -12.78 -4.59
N ASP A 13 21.97 -12.96 -5.91
CA ASP A 13 21.93 -14.28 -6.58
C ASP A 13 23.11 -15.19 -6.20
N HIS A 14 24.15 -14.64 -5.57
CA HIS A 14 25.24 -15.41 -4.96
C HIS A 14 24.99 -15.77 -3.49
N GLY A 15 23.81 -15.44 -2.94
CA GLY A 15 23.34 -15.90 -1.63
C GLY A 15 23.73 -15.03 -0.44
N GLY A 16 24.39 -13.89 -0.65
CA GLY A 16 24.75 -12.99 0.44
C GLY A 16 23.79 -11.79 0.59
N ILE A 17 23.77 -11.20 1.79
CA ILE A 17 22.88 -10.12 2.19
C ILE A 17 23.65 -8.80 2.25
N ILE A 18 23.17 -7.76 1.57
CA ILE A 18 23.79 -6.44 1.55
C ILE A 18 23.23 -5.60 2.70
N ARG A 19 24.12 -4.93 3.45
CA ARG A 19 23.75 -4.01 4.52
C ARG A 19 23.94 -2.58 4.06
N ALA A 20 22.98 -1.71 4.37
CA ALA A 20 23.13 -0.27 4.20
C ALA A 20 24.09 0.26 5.27
N THR A 21 25.30 0.63 4.85
CA THR A 21 26.36 1.14 5.75
C THR A 21 26.71 2.59 5.49
N GLN A 22 26.24 3.13 4.37
CA GLN A 22 26.68 4.42 3.83
C GLN A 22 25.58 5.46 3.72
N MET A 23 24.33 5.11 4.03
CA MET A 23 23.14 5.94 3.84
C MET A 23 22.21 5.83 5.05
N SER A 24 21.62 6.96 5.45
CA SER A 24 20.60 7.05 6.51
C SER A 24 19.18 7.33 5.99
N ALA A 25 19.04 7.63 4.69
CA ALA A 25 17.74 7.80 4.05
C ALA A 25 16.99 6.46 3.95
N SER A 26 15.71 6.47 4.31
CA SER A 26 14.84 5.29 4.28
C SER A 26 13.49 5.56 3.62
N GLN A 27 12.85 4.50 3.15
CA GLN A 27 11.45 4.48 2.76
C GLN A 27 10.73 3.41 3.58
N MET A 28 9.65 3.78 4.28
CA MET A 28 8.91 2.89 5.17
C MET A 28 9.79 2.16 6.21
N GLY A 29 10.87 2.81 6.68
CA GLY A 29 11.80 2.23 7.65
C GLY A 29 12.93 1.38 7.05
N SER A 30 12.92 1.11 5.75
CA SER A 30 13.99 0.40 5.04
C SER A 30 14.99 1.39 4.42
N LEU A 31 16.26 1.33 4.84
CA LEU A 31 17.32 2.18 4.30
C LEU A 31 17.61 1.86 2.83
N PHE A 32 17.92 2.88 2.03
CA PHE A 32 18.38 2.68 0.66
C PHE A 32 19.81 2.12 0.62
N LEU A 33 20.06 1.19 -0.30
CA LEU A 33 21.41 0.78 -0.63
C LEU A 33 22.00 1.75 -1.66
N VAL A 34 23.28 2.07 -1.50
CA VAL A 34 23.99 2.97 -2.41
C VAL A 34 25.24 2.30 -2.99
N ALA A 35 25.77 2.90 -4.06
CA ALA A 35 27.04 2.50 -4.64
C ALA A 35 28.13 2.46 -3.55
N GLY A 36 28.85 1.33 -3.46
CA GLY A 36 29.86 1.10 -2.44
C GLY A 36 29.41 0.32 -1.21
N ASP A 37 28.11 0.23 -0.91
CA ASP A 37 27.60 -0.76 0.04
C ASP A 37 27.89 -2.18 -0.47
N GLY A 38 27.99 -3.14 0.43
CA GLY A 38 28.51 -4.45 0.05
C GLY A 38 28.24 -5.55 1.06
N HIS A 39 28.72 -6.74 0.71
CA HIS A 39 28.61 -7.92 1.56
C HIS A 39 29.77 -8.88 1.30
N PHE A 40 29.97 -9.82 2.22
CA PHE A 40 30.85 -10.96 1.99
C PHE A 40 30.14 -12.02 1.17
N CYS A 41 30.55 -12.21 -0.08
CA CYS A 41 29.92 -13.13 -1.01
C CYS A 41 30.27 -14.58 -0.64
N PRO A 42 29.29 -15.44 -0.28
CA PRO A 42 29.59 -16.81 0.15
C PRO A 42 30.05 -17.70 -1.01
N LYS A 43 29.61 -17.41 -2.24
CA LYS A 43 30.02 -18.12 -3.46
C LYS A 43 31.44 -17.78 -3.91
N CYS A 44 31.80 -16.50 -3.91
CA CYS A 44 33.12 -16.02 -4.36
C CYS A 44 34.16 -15.94 -3.24
N LYS A 45 33.72 -16.05 -1.98
CA LYS A 45 34.55 -15.95 -0.76
C LYS A 45 35.36 -14.64 -0.69
N CYS A 46 34.77 -13.53 -1.13
CA CYS A 46 35.40 -12.22 -1.14
C CYS A 46 34.41 -11.13 -0.70
N TRP A 47 34.94 -10.01 -0.21
CA TRP A 47 34.14 -8.80 -0.03
C TRP A 47 33.74 -8.23 -1.39
N SER A 48 32.46 -7.94 -1.58
CA SER A 48 31.92 -7.46 -2.85
C SER A 48 31.08 -6.21 -2.63
N LYS A 49 31.26 -5.20 -3.48
CA LYS A 49 30.58 -3.90 -3.36
C LYS A 49 29.68 -3.65 -4.56
N ILE A 50 28.59 -2.91 -4.35
CA ILE A 50 27.66 -2.53 -5.40
C ILE A 50 28.33 -1.59 -6.41
N ILE A 51 28.17 -1.95 -7.68
CA ILE A 51 28.51 -1.13 -8.85
C ILE A 51 27.19 -0.55 -9.37
N LYS A 52 27.10 0.77 -9.34
CA LYS A 52 25.94 1.51 -9.85
C LYS A 52 25.74 1.26 -11.35
N SER A 53 24.49 1.01 -11.76
CA SER A 53 24.16 0.91 -13.18
C SER A 53 23.74 2.24 -13.79
N HIS A 54 23.14 3.15 -13.00
CA HIS A 54 22.62 4.44 -13.44
C HIS A 54 22.77 5.49 -12.32
N ASP A 55 22.86 6.77 -12.70
CA ASP A 55 23.05 7.91 -11.79
C ASP A 55 21.82 8.83 -11.75
N HIS A 56 20.61 8.26 -11.70
CA HIS A 56 19.38 9.07 -11.76
C HIS A 56 18.98 9.66 -10.41
N ILE A 57 19.26 8.96 -9.31
CA ILE A 57 18.96 9.39 -7.95
C ILE A 57 20.25 9.35 -7.15
N ILE A 58 20.66 10.51 -6.64
CA ILE A 58 21.90 10.70 -5.91
C ILE A 58 21.55 11.29 -4.54
N PHE A 59 21.92 10.59 -3.47
CA PHE A 59 21.85 11.08 -2.10
C PHE A 59 23.27 11.22 -1.56
N ASP A 60 23.59 12.37 -0.97
CA ASP A 60 24.90 12.67 -0.38
C ASP A 60 26.09 12.33 -1.30
N GLY A 61 25.94 12.60 -2.60
CA GLY A 61 26.95 12.32 -3.62
C GLY A 61 27.09 10.85 -4.01
N LYS A 62 26.22 9.96 -3.51
CA LYS A 62 26.19 8.54 -3.82
C LYS A 62 24.92 8.15 -4.56
N ALA A 63 25.09 7.41 -5.66
CA ALA A 63 23.97 6.91 -6.43
C ALA A 63 23.24 5.79 -5.68
N VAL A 64 21.91 5.84 -5.69
CA VAL A 64 21.07 4.77 -5.15
C VAL A 64 21.15 3.55 -6.07
N ALA A 65 21.32 2.38 -5.47
CA ALA A 65 21.34 1.12 -6.18
C ALA A 65 19.93 0.65 -6.55
N TYR A 66 19.81 -0.01 -7.69
CA TYR A 66 18.56 -0.60 -8.15
C TYR A 66 18.60 -2.13 -8.08
N VAL A 67 17.41 -2.74 -8.04
CA VAL A 67 17.28 -4.19 -8.25
C VAL A 67 17.90 -4.58 -9.59
N GLY A 68 18.74 -5.62 -9.56
CA GLY A 68 19.50 -6.10 -10.71
C GLY A 68 20.84 -5.40 -10.95
N ASP A 69 21.21 -4.41 -10.13
CA ASP A 69 22.58 -3.86 -10.15
C ASP A 69 23.59 -4.93 -9.78
N GLN A 70 24.79 -4.82 -10.36
CA GLN A 70 25.85 -5.79 -10.16
C GLN A 70 26.75 -5.38 -9.00
N LEU A 71 27.36 -6.36 -8.37
CA LEU A 71 28.46 -6.15 -7.44
C LEU A 71 29.79 -6.49 -8.11
N THR A 72 30.90 -6.08 -7.50
CA THR A 72 32.26 -6.33 -8.01
C THR A 72 32.60 -7.81 -8.23
N CYS A 73 31.92 -8.73 -7.54
CA CYS A 73 32.06 -10.18 -7.77
C CYS A 73 31.17 -10.73 -8.89
N GLY A 74 30.40 -9.88 -9.57
CA GLY A 74 29.45 -10.26 -10.64
C GLY A 74 28.05 -10.66 -10.16
N ALA A 75 27.82 -10.73 -8.84
CA ALA A 75 26.50 -11.01 -8.28
C ALA A 75 25.51 -9.90 -8.60
N LYS A 76 24.22 -10.22 -8.70
CA LYS A 76 23.14 -9.24 -8.90
C LYS A 76 22.27 -9.10 -7.67
N ILE A 77 21.83 -7.88 -7.40
CA ILE A 77 20.85 -7.60 -6.34
C ILE A 77 19.49 -8.17 -6.73
N LEU A 78 18.91 -8.98 -5.86
CA LEU A 78 17.58 -9.55 -6.03
C LEU A 78 16.50 -8.59 -5.52
N PRO A 79 15.28 -8.65 -6.09
CA PRO A 79 14.15 -7.92 -5.54
C PRO A 79 13.85 -8.41 -4.12
N LYS A 80 13.55 -7.47 -3.24
CA LYS A 80 13.06 -7.74 -1.89
C LYS A 80 11.58 -7.34 -1.79
N GLN A 81 10.78 -8.20 -1.20
CA GLN A 81 9.37 -7.92 -0.90
C GLN A 81 9.27 -7.42 0.54
N ASP A 82 8.70 -6.23 0.74
CA ASP A 82 8.44 -5.68 2.09
C ASP A 82 7.06 -6.07 2.63
N HIS A 83 6.18 -6.66 1.82
CA HIS A 83 4.84 -7.09 2.25
C HIS A 83 4.49 -8.46 1.63
N VAL A 84 4.53 -9.51 2.44
CA VAL A 84 4.24 -10.90 2.04
C VAL A 84 2.99 -11.38 2.77
N VAL A 85 1.96 -11.77 2.02
CA VAL A 85 0.79 -12.49 2.53
C VAL A 85 0.82 -13.89 1.92
N GLY A 86 0.97 -14.91 2.76
CA GLY A 86 0.99 -16.31 2.33
C GLY A 86 -0.14 -17.08 2.97
N ASP A 87 -1.05 -17.62 2.16
CA ASP A 87 -2.00 -18.65 2.61
C ASP A 87 -1.36 -20.03 2.42
N SER A 88 -0.94 -20.63 3.53
CA SER A 88 -0.40 -21.99 3.52
C SER A 88 -1.56 -22.98 3.43
N GLY A 89 -1.88 -23.38 2.19
CA GLY A 89 -2.96 -24.33 1.88
C GLY A 89 -2.99 -25.55 2.81
N SER A 90 -3.87 -25.51 3.81
CA SER A 90 -4.23 -26.65 4.64
C SER A 90 -5.30 -27.46 3.93
N ARG A 91 -4.87 -28.52 3.23
CA ARG A 91 -5.77 -29.52 2.66
C ARG A 91 -6.30 -30.42 3.78
N SER A 92 -7.48 -30.10 4.30
CA SER A 92 -8.59 -31.04 4.57
C SER A 92 -9.61 -30.42 5.54
N GLY A 93 -10.83 -30.17 5.04
CA GLY A 93 -12.03 -30.49 5.81
C GLY A 93 -12.83 -29.40 6.50
N VAL A 94 -12.63 -28.10 6.25
CA VAL A 94 -13.52 -27.04 6.79
C VAL A 94 -13.77 -25.91 5.78
N LEU A 95 -13.84 -26.23 4.48
CA LEU A 95 -14.00 -25.25 3.40
C LEU A 95 -15.42 -25.13 2.84
N ASP A 96 -16.44 -25.63 3.52
CA ASP A 96 -17.84 -25.42 3.10
C ASP A 96 -18.50 -24.17 3.68
N ASN A 97 -17.80 -23.38 4.53
CA ASN A 97 -18.41 -22.19 5.16
C ASN A 97 -17.68 -20.86 4.93
N LEU A 98 -16.57 -20.83 4.18
CA LEU A 98 -15.89 -19.55 3.88
C LEU A 98 -16.41 -18.88 2.60
N SER A 99 -17.07 -19.64 1.71
CA SER A 99 -17.90 -19.06 0.65
C SER A 99 -18.99 -18.16 1.23
N ASN A 100 -19.54 -18.50 2.41
CA ASN A 100 -20.53 -17.68 3.13
C ASN A 100 -19.94 -16.44 3.82
N ILE A 101 -18.62 -16.34 4.03
CA ILE A 101 -17.97 -15.18 4.63
C ILE A 101 -17.61 -14.14 3.56
N VAL A 102 -17.10 -14.58 2.41
CA VAL A 102 -16.77 -13.66 1.29
C VAL A 102 -18.03 -13.14 0.59
N THR A 103 -19.11 -13.92 0.54
CA THR A 103 -20.42 -13.43 0.03
C THR A 103 -21.14 -12.48 0.98
N LYS A 104 -20.53 -12.07 2.10
CA LYS A 104 -21.18 -11.22 3.11
C LYS A 104 -20.36 -10.02 3.55
N LEU A 105 -19.28 -9.71 2.83
CA LEU A 105 -18.57 -8.44 3.00
C LEU A 105 -19.38 -7.36 2.27
N LYS A 106 -20.20 -6.64 3.03
CA LYS A 106 -20.91 -5.47 2.52
C LYS A 106 -19.94 -4.30 2.37
N PHE A 107 -20.13 -3.50 1.33
CA PHE A 107 -19.43 -2.24 1.15
C PHE A 107 -19.97 -1.27 2.19
N ASP A 108 -19.14 -0.95 3.17
CA ASP A 108 -19.53 -0.32 4.43
C ASP A 108 -18.94 1.09 4.54
N GLU A 109 -19.79 2.09 4.36
CA GLU A 109 -19.37 3.48 4.18
C GLU A 109 -20.03 4.43 5.20
N ARG A 110 -19.38 5.57 5.44
CA ARG A 110 -19.91 6.68 6.24
C ARG A 110 -19.41 8.01 5.67
N ILE A 111 -20.31 8.95 5.49
CA ILE A 111 -20.02 10.24 4.82
C ILE A 111 -20.04 11.35 5.87
N GLN A 112 -19.13 12.32 5.78
CA GLN A 112 -19.17 13.55 6.56
C GLN A 112 -19.66 14.70 5.68
N LEU A 113 -20.64 15.47 6.16
CA LEU A 113 -21.13 16.66 5.50
C LEU A 113 -20.39 17.90 6.00
N ILE A 114 -19.82 18.65 5.05
CA ILE A 114 -19.07 19.87 5.29
C ILE A 114 -19.59 20.91 4.29
N ASP A 115 -19.86 22.12 4.77
CA ASP A 115 -20.22 23.26 3.93
C ASP A 115 -19.01 23.69 3.11
N LYS A 116 -19.22 23.93 1.81
CA LYS A 116 -18.13 24.21 0.88
C LYS A 116 -17.59 25.64 1.00
N ASP A 117 -18.40 26.57 1.48
CA ASP A 117 -18.06 27.99 1.48
C ASP A 117 -17.21 28.36 2.70
N ASP A 118 -17.41 27.70 3.84
CA ASP A 118 -16.73 28.01 5.10
C ASP A 118 -16.09 26.81 5.82
N ASP A 119 -16.10 25.61 5.20
CA ASP A 119 -15.64 24.34 5.79
C ASP A 119 -16.34 23.99 7.12
N SER A 120 -17.51 24.57 7.39
CA SER A 120 -18.26 24.29 8.60
C SER A 120 -18.92 22.92 8.55
N ILE A 121 -19.00 22.27 9.71
CA ILE A 121 -19.60 20.94 9.82
C ILE A 121 -21.12 21.08 9.77
N LEU A 122 -21.73 20.34 8.83
CA LEU A 122 -23.18 20.29 8.66
C LEU A 122 -23.80 19.22 9.58
N ALA A 123 -23.84 19.54 10.88
CA ALA A 123 -24.42 18.68 11.91
C ALA A 123 -25.96 18.77 11.93
N PHE A 124 -26.62 17.67 12.28
CA PHE A 124 -28.07 17.57 12.41
C PHE A 124 -28.87 17.89 11.15
N ILE A 125 -28.28 17.66 9.96
CA ILE A 125 -28.90 17.90 8.66
C ILE A 125 -29.60 16.64 8.15
N PRO A 126 -30.88 16.70 7.74
CA PRO A 126 -31.56 15.59 7.10
C PRO A 126 -30.93 15.28 5.75
N TYR A 127 -30.73 13.99 5.46
CA TYR A 127 -30.13 13.52 4.22
C TYR A 127 -30.83 12.28 3.66
N TYR A 128 -30.70 12.09 2.35
CA TYR A 128 -31.01 10.83 1.68
C TYR A 128 -29.91 10.45 0.68
N LEU A 129 -29.53 9.18 0.71
CA LEU A 129 -28.55 8.57 -0.17
C LEU A 129 -29.29 7.79 -1.25
N LYS A 130 -28.97 8.03 -2.52
CA LYS A 130 -29.52 7.28 -3.65
C LYS A 130 -28.42 6.67 -4.47
N ASN A 131 -28.67 5.48 -4.99
CA ASN A 131 -27.79 4.91 -6.00
C ASN A 131 -27.91 5.74 -7.29
N SER A 132 -26.80 6.29 -7.78
CA SER A 132 -26.78 7.21 -8.92
C SER A 132 -27.30 6.58 -10.22
N LYS A 133 -27.26 5.25 -10.34
CA LYS A 133 -27.69 4.50 -11.54
C LYS A 133 -29.16 4.08 -11.47
N THR A 134 -29.64 3.66 -10.31
CA THR A 134 -31.01 3.11 -10.16
C THR A 134 -31.99 4.11 -9.56
N GLY A 135 -31.51 5.16 -8.91
CA GLY A 135 -32.32 6.13 -8.17
C GLY A 135 -32.93 5.59 -6.86
N ILE A 136 -32.62 4.33 -6.50
CA ILE A 136 -33.13 3.69 -5.29
C ILE A 136 -32.49 4.34 -4.06
N VAL A 137 -33.31 4.67 -3.05
CA VAL A 137 -32.84 5.20 -1.77
C VAL A 137 -32.14 4.07 -1.00
N VAL A 138 -30.86 4.26 -0.71
CA VAL A 138 -30.00 3.31 -0.01
C VAL A 138 -30.01 3.57 1.50
N ALA A 139 -30.03 4.84 1.91
CA ALA A 139 -30.17 5.24 3.31
C ALA A 139 -30.81 6.62 3.43
N LYS A 140 -31.40 6.92 4.58
CA LYS A 140 -31.89 8.25 4.93
C LYS A 140 -31.71 8.44 6.43
N GLY A 141 -31.53 9.68 6.86
CA GLY A 141 -31.34 9.97 8.27
C GLY A 141 -31.01 11.43 8.50
N THR A 142 -30.42 11.70 9.66
CA THR A 142 -29.96 13.02 10.06
C THR A 142 -28.51 12.88 10.50
N THR A 143 -27.63 13.81 10.10
CA THR A 143 -26.22 13.74 10.50
C THR A 143 -26.03 13.94 12.00
N ASP A 144 -24.96 13.37 12.56
CA ASP A 144 -24.61 13.52 13.97
C ASP A 144 -24.00 14.91 14.28
N HIS A 145 -23.66 15.13 15.55
CA HIS A 145 -22.97 16.34 16.04
C HIS A 145 -21.65 16.68 15.32
N ASN A 146 -21.03 15.72 14.64
CA ASN A 146 -19.80 15.89 13.87
C ASN A 146 -20.06 15.88 12.36
N GLY A 147 -21.33 15.96 11.93
CA GLY A 147 -21.73 15.98 10.53
C GLY A 147 -21.66 14.63 9.83
N TYR A 148 -21.50 13.51 10.56
CA TYR A 148 -21.48 12.19 9.94
C TYR A 148 -22.88 11.65 9.69
N THR A 149 -23.08 11.04 8.53
CA THR A 149 -24.24 10.17 8.29
C THR A 149 -24.16 8.94 9.18
N GLU A 150 -25.30 8.26 9.35
CA GLU A 150 -25.26 6.87 9.81
C GLU A 150 -24.47 6.01 8.82
N ARG A 151 -23.94 4.92 9.35
CA ARG A 151 -23.16 3.95 8.58
C ARG A 151 -24.10 3.13 7.71
N PHE A 152 -23.83 3.03 6.41
CA PHE A 152 -24.69 2.34 5.45
C PHE A 152 -23.91 1.31 4.65
N PHE A 153 -24.64 0.37 4.06
CA PHE A 153 -24.08 -0.82 3.45
C PHE A 153 -24.67 -1.09 2.07
N THR A 154 -23.83 -1.42 1.09
CA THR A 154 -24.28 -1.95 -0.22
C THR A 154 -23.75 -3.36 -0.46
N GLU A 155 -24.50 -4.16 -1.23
CA GLU A 155 -24.12 -5.56 -1.55
C GLU A 155 -23.01 -5.64 -2.60
N LYS A 156 -22.79 -4.56 -3.35
CA LYS A 156 -21.73 -4.41 -4.36
C LYS A 156 -21.21 -2.97 -4.36
N ALA A 157 -20.08 -2.74 -5.03
CA ALA A 157 -19.58 -1.39 -5.28
C ALA A 157 -20.60 -0.61 -6.12
N GLU A 158 -21.08 0.51 -5.59
CA GLU A 158 -22.11 1.34 -6.20
C GLU A 158 -21.75 2.82 -6.08
N ASP A 159 -22.16 3.59 -7.09
CA ASP A 159 -22.06 5.05 -7.06
C ASP A 159 -23.27 5.58 -6.29
N ILE A 160 -23.03 6.43 -5.28
CA ILE A 160 -24.04 6.96 -4.37
C ILE A 160 -24.05 8.48 -4.44
N ASP A 161 -25.22 9.05 -4.72
CA ASP A 161 -25.47 10.49 -4.62
C ASP A 161 -26.07 10.80 -3.24
N ILE A 162 -25.55 11.85 -2.60
CA ILE A 162 -26.09 12.39 -1.36
C ILE A 162 -26.90 13.65 -1.64
N TYR A 163 -28.06 13.73 -1.01
CA TYR A 163 -28.92 14.89 -1.07
C TYR A 163 -29.25 15.34 0.36
N ILE A 164 -29.28 16.65 0.57
CA ILE A 164 -29.52 17.28 1.87
C ILE A 164 -30.83 18.07 1.84
N GLY A 165 -31.57 18.09 2.94
CA GLY A 165 -32.84 18.82 3.09
C GLY A 165 -34.06 17.92 3.35
N GLU A 166 -35.18 18.55 3.72
CA GLU A 166 -36.46 17.86 3.90
C GLU A 166 -37.06 17.47 2.53
N ILE A 167 -37.54 16.23 2.43
CA ILE A 167 -38.39 15.80 1.32
C ILE A 167 -39.81 16.24 1.69
N GLU A 168 -40.39 17.16 0.92
CA GLU A 168 -41.85 17.35 0.90
C GLU A 168 -42.56 16.08 0.35
#